data_AF-A0A5C6CVR8-F1
#
_entry.id   AF-A0A5C6CVR8-F1
#
_cell.length_a   1.000
_cell.length_b   1.000
_cell.length_c   1.000
_cell.angle_alpha   90.00
_cell.angle_beta   90.00
_cell.angle_gamma   90.00
#
_symmetry.space_group_name_H-M   'P 1'
#
loop_
_entity.id
_entity.type
_entity.pdbx_description
1 polymer ?
#
loop_
_entity_poly.entity_id
_entity_poly.type
_entity_poly.pdbx_seq_one_letter_code
_entity_poly.pdbx_strand_id
1 'polypeptide(L)'
;MSAFIHAPIQTIHPLVHDLRQILRLSAHQGSRHHGSKEHPTISQYARWCDCTPQLLGKFANGKSQSLGHEIVDDLAALTGLFPSATSEQRMVRLQQADVWLASPDLRAKFPRVRHFVLR
;
A
#
# COMPACT_ATOMS: atom_id res chain seq x y z
N MET A 1 2.36 29.89 -35.06
CA MET A 1 1.41 28.77 -34.92
C MET A 1 2.04 27.75 -33.98
N SER A 2 1.67 27.78 -32.69
CA SER A 2 2.27 26.90 -31.67
C SER A 2 1.45 25.61 -31.63
N ALA A 3 2.09 24.48 -31.96
CA ALA A 3 1.47 23.18 -31.83
C ALA A 3 1.30 22.86 -30.34
N PHE A 4 0.08 22.95 -29.83
CA PHE A 4 -0.27 22.36 -28.55
C PHE A 4 -0.14 20.85 -28.69
N ILE A 5 1.00 20.31 -28.26
CA ILE A 5 1.17 18.88 -28.07
C ILE A 5 0.28 18.50 -26.89
N HIS A 6 -0.94 18.03 -27.19
CA HIS A 6 -1.77 17.30 -26.25
C HIS A 6 -1.06 15.97 -25.97
N ALA A 7 -0.09 15.99 -25.05
CA ALA A 7 0.49 14.76 -24.54
C ALA A 7 -0.62 14.01 -23.78
N PRO A 8 -0.96 12.76 -24.15
CA PRO A 8 -1.93 11.99 -23.38
C PRO A 8 -1.36 11.77 -21.98
N ILE A 9 -1.99 12.37 -20.97
CA ILE A 9 -1.75 12.10 -19.56
C ILE A 9 -2.26 10.68 -19.30
N GLN A 10 -1.48 9.67 -19.67
CA GLN A 10 -1.75 8.26 -19.41
C GLN A 10 -0.53 7.50 -18.88
N THR A 11 0.51 8.22 -18.45
CA THR A 11 1.55 7.63 -17.61
C THR A 11 1.02 7.54 -16.19
N ILE A 12 0.28 6.47 -15.89
CA ILE A 12 0.10 6.05 -14.50
C ILE A 12 1.51 5.94 -13.92
N HIS A 13 1.79 6.73 -12.88
CA HIS A 13 3.10 6.71 -12.22
C HIS A 13 3.46 5.25 -11.89
N PRO A 14 4.64 4.73 -12.24
CA PRO A 14 4.98 3.31 -12.10
C PRO A 14 4.65 2.74 -10.71
N LEU A 15 4.93 3.50 -9.65
CA LEU A 15 4.56 3.17 -8.27
C LEU A 15 3.05 2.91 -8.07
N VAL A 16 2.18 3.71 -8.69
CA VAL A 16 0.71 3.54 -8.60
C VAL A 16 0.28 2.26 -9.32
N HIS A 17 0.89 1.96 -10.46
CA HIS A 17 0.64 0.72 -11.18
C HIS A 17 1.05 -0.49 -10.31
N ASP A 18 2.24 -0.47 -9.73
CA ASP A 18 2.77 -1.56 -8.93
C ASP A 18 1.98 -1.77 -7.64
N LEU A 19 1.60 -0.68 -6.96
CA LEU A 19 0.70 -0.74 -5.80
C LEU A 19 -0.64 -1.39 -6.14
N ARG A 20 -1.22 -1.08 -7.30
CA ARG A 20 -2.46 -1.72 -7.75
C ARG A 20 -2.27 -3.22 -7.96
N GLN A 21 -1.16 -3.64 -8.56
CA GLN A 21 -0.88 -5.06 -8.76
C GLN A 21 -0.72 -5.80 -7.42
N ILE A 22 0.03 -5.24 -6.48
CA ILE A 22 0.19 -5.83 -5.14
C ILE A 22 -1.16 -5.97 -4.43
N LEU A 23 -1.97 -4.91 -4.43
CA LEU A 23 -3.28 -4.95 -3.79
C LEU A 23 -4.25 -5.94 -4.47
N ARG A 24 -4.15 -6.14 -5.79
CA ARG A 24 -4.92 -7.18 -6.49
C ARG A 24 -4.54 -8.57 -6.01
N LEU A 25 -3.25 -8.88 -5.89
CA LEU A 25 -2.77 -10.16 -5.34
C LEU A 25 -3.33 -10.38 -3.92
N SER A 26 -3.31 -9.35 -3.08
CA SER A 26 -3.90 -9.35 -1.74
C SER A 26 -5.43 -9.52 -1.72
N ALA A 27 -6.14 -9.13 -2.79
CA ALA A 27 -7.59 -9.32 -2.92
C ALA A 27 -7.94 -10.77 -3.28
N HIS A 28 -7.16 -11.37 -4.17
CA HIS A 28 -7.40 -12.72 -4.67
C HIS A 28 -7.13 -13.81 -3.63
N GLN A 29 -6.26 -13.56 -2.65
CA GLN A 29 -6.03 -14.49 -1.53
C GLN A 29 -7.26 -14.67 -0.62
N GLY A 30 -8.15 -13.67 -0.52
CA GLY A 30 -9.39 -13.80 0.24
C GLY A 30 -10.42 -14.76 -0.38
N SER A 31 -10.19 -15.23 -1.61
CA SER A 31 -11.24 -15.84 -2.43
C SER A 31 -11.36 -17.36 -2.37
N ARG A 32 -10.38 -18.14 -1.89
CA ARG A 32 -10.48 -19.60 -1.59
C ARG A 32 -9.07 -20.19 -1.34
N HIS A 33 -8.92 -20.92 -0.24
CA HIS A 33 -7.94 -22.02 -0.07
C HIS A 33 -6.45 -21.79 -0.39
N HIS A 34 -5.85 -20.63 -0.12
CA HIS A 34 -4.39 -20.52 -0.10
C HIS A 34 -3.87 -20.02 1.25
N GLY A 35 -3.41 -20.96 2.08
CA GLY A 35 -2.61 -20.71 3.28
C GLY A 35 -1.18 -20.24 2.97
N SER A 36 -0.98 -19.46 1.90
CA SER A 36 0.31 -18.79 1.64
C SER A 36 0.36 -17.53 2.51
N LYS A 37 1.17 -17.59 3.57
CA LYS A 37 1.47 -16.47 4.49
C LYS A 37 2.30 -15.34 3.83
N GLU A 38 2.49 -15.35 2.51
CA GLU A 38 3.50 -14.51 1.85
C GLU A 38 3.05 -13.06 1.60
N HIS A 39 1.75 -12.77 1.63
CA HIS A 39 1.23 -11.44 1.35
C HIS A 39 0.10 -11.05 2.31
N PRO A 40 0.13 -9.84 2.89
CA PRO A 40 -0.98 -9.33 3.69
C PRO A 40 -2.26 -9.21 2.85
N THR A 41 -3.40 -9.46 3.48
CA THR A 41 -4.72 -9.22 2.87
C THR A 41 -4.98 -7.73 2.66
N ILE A 42 -5.91 -7.38 1.76
CA ILE A 42 -6.37 -5.98 1.62
C ILE A 42 -6.82 -5.40 2.96
N SER A 43 -7.48 -6.19 3.80
CA SER A 43 -7.97 -5.75 5.11
C SER A 43 -6.84 -5.48 6.11
N GLN A 44 -5.67 -6.12 5.98
CA GLN A 44 -4.49 -5.80 6.79
C GLN A 44 -3.88 -4.47 6.35
N TYR A 45 -3.66 -4.29 5.05
CA TYR A 45 -3.18 -3.00 4.52
C TYR A 45 -4.10 -1.84 4.88
N ALA A 46 -5.42 -2.04 4.77
CA ALA A 46 -6.41 -1.03 5.13
C ALA A 46 -6.28 -0.60 6.59
N ARG A 47 -6.10 -1.55 7.52
CA ARG A 47 -5.92 -1.27 8.95
C ARG A 47 -4.62 -0.51 9.24
N TRP A 48 -3.50 -0.91 8.65
CA TRP A 48 -2.22 -0.22 8.86
C TRP A 48 -2.21 1.19 8.27
N CYS A 49 -2.92 1.41 7.16
CA CYS A 49 -3.01 2.71 6.49
C CYS A 49 -4.17 3.60 6.98
N ASP A 50 -4.90 3.16 8.02
CA ASP A 50 -6.07 3.84 8.60
C ASP A 50 -7.14 4.20 7.55
N CYS A 51 -7.53 3.22 6.73
CA CYS A 51 -8.54 3.39 5.69
C CYS A 51 -9.46 2.17 5.55
N THR A 52 -10.45 2.25 4.66
CA THR A 52 -11.40 1.15 4.46
C THR A 52 -10.91 0.13 3.42
N PRO A 53 -11.14 -1.18 3.61
CA PRO A 53 -10.84 -2.20 2.61
C PRO A 53 -11.50 -1.94 1.25
N GLN A 54 -12.71 -1.36 1.24
CA GLN A 54 -13.45 -1.02 0.03
C GLN A 54 -12.75 0.07 -0.78
N LEU A 55 -12.12 1.05 -0.12
CA LEU A 55 -11.33 2.09 -0.78
C LEU A 55 -10.15 1.47 -1.53
N LEU A 56 -9.37 0.63 -0.85
CA LEU A 56 -8.23 -0.07 -1.46
C LEU A 56 -8.68 -1.03 -2.56
N GLY A 57 -9.80 -1.74 -2.38
CA GLY A 57 -10.37 -2.61 -3.39
C GLY A 57 -10.82 -1.86 -4.66
N LYS A 58 -11.42 -0.67 -4.52
CA LYS A 58 -11.77 0.18 -5.68
C LYS A 58 -10.51 0.67 -6.40
N PHE A 59 -9.49 1.09 -5.65
CA PHE A 59 -8.22 1.53 -6.21
C PHE A 59 -7.48 0.39 -6.94
N ALA A 60 -7.36 -0.78 -6.32
CA ALA A 60 -6.76 -1.97 -6.92
C ALA A 60 -7.43 -2.34 -8.25
N ASN A 61 -8.77 -2.31 -8.30
CA ASN A 61 -9.54 -2.62 -9.50
C ASN A 61 -9.59 -1.49 -10.54
N GLY A 62 -8.89 -0.37 -10.32
CA GLY A 62 -8.92 0.78 -11.23
C GLY A 62 -10.26 1.52 -11.28
N LYS A 63 -11.20 1.20 -10.37
CA LYS A 63 -12.50 1.89 -10.23
C LYS A 63 -12.34 3.26 -9.56
N SER A 64 -11.24 3.46 -8.81
CA SER A 64 -10.79 4.77 -8.34
C SER A 64 -9.47 5.13 -8.99
N GLN A 65 -9.39 6.33 -9.57
CA GLN A 65 -8.16 6.83 -10.18
C GLN A 65 -7.20 7.43 -9.14
N SER A 66 -7.72 7.86 -7.98
CA SER A 66 -6.95 8.50 -6.93
C SER A 66 -7.06 7.77 -5.58
N LEU A 67 -6.04 7.98 -4.76
CA LEU A 67 -5.93 7.58 -3.36
C LEU A 67 -5.26 8.76 -2.63
N GLY A 68 -5.59 8.98 -1.36
CA GLY A 68 -4.94 10.04 -0.58
C GLY A 68 -3.43 9.82 -0.53
N HIS A 69 -2.63 10.88 -0.68
CA HIS A 69 -1.16 10.78 -0.74
C HIS A 69 -0.58 10.04 0.47
N GLU A 70 -1.10 10.29 1.67
CA GLU A 70 -0.62 9.61 2.88
C GLU A 70 -0.84 8.08 2.86
N ILE A 71 -1.92 7.63 2.22
CA ILE A 71 -2.21 6.19 2.08
C ILE A 71 -1.26 5.59 1.05
N VAL A 72 -0.96 6.32 -0.04
CA VAL A 72 0.01 5.90 -1.05
C VAL A 72 1.39 5.75 -0.42
N ASP A 73 1.82 6.73 0.39
CA ASP A 73 3.11 6.71 1.07
C ASP A 73 3.21 5.54 2.07
N ASP A 74 2.15 5.31 2.85
CA ASP A 74 2.11 4.18 3.79
C ASP A 74 2.18 2.83 3.06
N LEU A 75 1.42 2.68 1.98
CA LEU A 75 1.47 1.47 1.16
C LEU A 75 2.84 1.29 0.51
N ALA A 76 3.46 2.34 -0.02
CA ALA A 76 4.78 2.27 -0.63
C ALA A 76 5.85 1.83 0.38
N ALA A 77 5.79 2.37 1.61
CA ALA A 77 6.69 2.00 2.69
C ALA A 77 6.54 0.53 3.10
N LEU A 78 5.30 0.06 3.28
CA LEU A 78 4.97 -1.31 3.68
C LEU A 78 5.31 -2.35 2.61
N THR A 79 5.06 -2.00 1.34
CA THR A 79 5.34 -2.90 0.20
C THR A 79 6.82 -2.91 -0.19
N GLY A 80 7.59 -1.93 0.28
CA GLY A 80 8.99 -1.78 -0.09
C GLY A 80 9.18 -1.27 -1.52
N LEU A 81 8.15 -0.71 -2.15
CA LEU A 81 8.29 -0.03 -3.45
C LEU A 81 9.05 1.28 -3.30
N PHE A 82 8.85 1.97 -2.18
CA PHE A 82 9.64 3.13 -1.81
C PHE A 82 9.68 3.27 -0.28
N PRO A 83 10.86 3.30 0.36
CA PRO A 83 12.19 3.08 -0.21
C PRO A 83 12.37 1.62 -0.61
N SER A 84 12.90 1.37 -1.81
CA SER A 84 13.17 0.03 -2.36
C SER A 84 13.80 -0.87 -1.30
N ALA A 85 13.12 -1.95 -0.96
CA ALA A 85 13.52 -2.85 0.12
C ALA A 85 13.67 -4.29 -0.38
N THR A 86 14.60 -5.03 0.22
CA THR A 86 14.68 -6.47 0.00
C THR A 86 13.44 -7.17 0.54
N SER A 87 13.17 -8.40 0.09
CA SER A 87 12.05 -9.20 0.60
C SER A 87 12.11 -9.39 2.12
N GLU A 88 13.32 -9.59 2.68
CA GLU A 88 13.52 -9.73 4.12
C GLU A 88 13.17 -8.44 4.87
N GLN A 89 13.67 -7.30 4.39
CA GLN A 89 13.34 -5.99 4.97
C GLN A 89 11.84 -5.72 4.89
N ARG A 90 11.19 -6.06 3.77
CA ARG A 90 9.74 -5.96 3.64
C ARG A 90 9.03 -6.79 4.70
N MET A 91 9.43 -8.04 4.92
CA MET A 91 8.82 -8.90 5.95
C MET A 91 8.97 -8.31 7.35
N VAL A 92 10.14 -7.75 7.68
CA VAL A 92 10.37 -7.05 8.96
C VAL A 92 9.42 -5.85 9.10
N ARG A 93 9.26 -5.03 8.07
CA ARG A 93 8.34 -3.87 8.09
C ARG A 93 6.89 -4.29 8.32
N LEU A 94 6.46 -5.40 7.70
CA LEU A 94 5.11 -5.93 7.90
C LEU A 94 4.89 -6.40 9.34
N GLN A 95 5.88 -7.06 9.96
CA GLN A 95 5.83 -7.43 11.37
C GLN A 95 5.81 -6.20 12.29
N GLN A 96 6.62 -5.20 12.00
CA GLN A 96 6.63 -3.92 12.72
C GLN A 96 5.28 -3.19 12.61
N ALA A 97 4.60 -3.26 11.46
CA ALA A 97 3.28 -2.67 11.28
C ALA A 97 2.23 -3.28 12.22
N ASP A 98 2.29 -4.59 12.46
CA ASP A 98 1.43 -5.27 13.45
C ASP A 98 1.75 -4.83 14.88
N VAL A 99 3.04 -4.72 15.24
CA VAL A 99 3.47 -4.20 16.56
C VAL A 99 3.00 -2.77 16.77
N TRP A 100 3.15 -1.91 15.76
CA TRP A 100 2.69 -0.54 15.78
C TRP A 100 1.17 -0.47 15.97
N LEU A 101 0.40 -1.24 15.21
CA LEU A 101 -1.06 -1.23 15.29
C LEU A 101 -1.56 -1.68 16.67
N ALA A 102 -0.88 -2.66 17.29
CA ALA A 102 -1.23 -3.21 18.59
C ALA A 102 -0.87 -2.30 19.78
N SER A 103 -0.02 -1.28 19.59
CA SER A 103 0.47 -0.41 20.66
C SER A 103 -0.07 1.02 20.53
N PRO A 104 -1.01 1.44 21.40
CA PRO A 104 -1.50 2.82 21.44
C PRO A 104 -0.38 3.86 21.62
N ASP A 105 0.62 3.57 22.46
CA ASP A 105 1.75 4.45 22.72
C ASP A 105 2.62 4.66 21.47
N LEU A 106 2.87 3.59 20.71
CA LEU A 106 3.59 3.70 19.43
C LEU A 106 2.78 4.49 18.40
N ARG A 107 1.45 4.34 18.36
CA ARG A 107 0.58 5.13 17.48
C ARG A 107 0.56 6.61 17.86
N ALA A 108 0.59 6.93 19.15
CA ALA A 108 0.69 8.31 19.62
C ALA A 108 2.04 8.94 19.25
N LYS A 109 3.14 8.17 19.38
CA LYS A 109 4.50 8.63 19.02
C LYS A 109 4.74 8.71 17.52
N PHE A 110 4.16 7.79 16.76
CA PHE A 110 4.28 7.68 15.30
C PHE A 110 2.87 7.64 14.70
N PRO A 111 2.27 8.80 14.36
CA PRO A 111 0.89 8.87 13.89
C PRO A 111 0.59 8.10 12.60
N ARG A 112 1.63 7.77 11.82
CA ARG A 112 1.53 6.98 10.58
C ARG A 112 2.48 5.81 10.65
N VAL A 113 2.04 4.66 10.13
CA VAL A 113 2.82 3.42 10.13
C VAL A 113 4.17 3.59 9.42
N ARG A 114 4.23 4.37 8.32
CA ARG A 114 5.49 4.64 7.60
C ARG A 114 6.58 5.26 8.47
N HIS A 115 6.20 6.13 9.42
CA HIS A 115 7.16 6.80 10.31
C HIS A 115 7.79 5.83 11.32
N PHE A 116 7.13 4.70 11.58
CA PHE A 116 7.64 3.66 12.45
C PHE A 116 8.47 2.63 11.68
N VAL A 117 7.98 2.12 10.55
CA VAL A 117 8.62 1.00 9.82
C VAL A 117 9.82 1.42 8.97
N LEU A 118 10.02 2.72 8.73
CA LEU A 118 11.17 3.25 7.99
C LEU A 118 12.28 3.81 8.90
N ARG A 119 12.09 3.72 10.22
CA ARG A 119 13.08 4.12 11.21
C ARG A 119 14.07 3.00 11.47
#